data_AF-A0A956AXR6-F1
#
_entry.id   AF-A0A956AXR6-F1
#
_cell.length_a   1.000
_cell.length_b   1.000
_cell.length_c   1.000
_cell.angle_alpha   90.00
_cell.angle_beta   90.00
_cell.angle_gamma   90.00
#
_symmetry.space_group_name_H-M   'P 1'
#
loop_
_entity.id
_entity.type
_entity.pdbx_description
1 polymer ?
#
loop_
_entity_poly.entity_id
_entity_poly.type
_entity_poly.pdbx_seq_one_letter_code
_entity_poly.pdbx_strand_id
1 'polypeptide(L)'
;MVDLTPELRIAINVALENAQHRRHEFAGTEHLFLGLLHDKVTAKAVKACGGNVNKLLALTEAFLDEYVPAVPEGRRVSTAPSLGFQEAIQYAALNAESSEREVVAGPHVLIAMYNLQDCHAVYLLKQQGIEKLDLQQYVSHGGGTDDDDDEGISFSVGGDD
;
A
#
# COMPACT_ATOMS: atom_id res chain seq x y z
N MET A 1 1.57 -10.82 19.96
CA MET A 1 0.56 -10.37 18.97
C MET A 1 1.28 -9.38 18.10
N VAL A 2 1.25 -9.56 16.79
CA VAL A 2 1.93 -8.63 15.88
C VAL A 2 1.11 -7.35 15.75
N ASP A 3 1.81 -6.22 15.87
CA ASP A 3 1.19 -4.90 15.80
C ASP A 3 1.20 -4.35 14.37
N LEU A 4 0.14 -3.64 14.00
CA LEU A 4 0.08 -2.89 12.75
C LEU A 4 0.60 -1.48 12.99
N THR A 5 1.43 -0.96 12.10
CA THR A 5 1.88 0.44 12.23
C THR A 5 0.69 1.40 12.19
N PRO A 6 0.76 2.57 12.85
CA PRO A 6 -0.27 3.60 12.77
C PRO A 6 -0.61 3.97 11.31
N GLU A 7 0.40 4.08 10.45
CA GLU A 7 0.26 4.41 9.04
C GLU A 7 -0.52 3.33 8.28
N LEU A 8 -0.24 2.06 8.53
CA LEU A 8 -0.98 0.96 7.93
C LEU A 8 -2.45 0.96 8.39
N ARG A 9 -2.70 1.20 9.68
CA ARG A 9 -4.08 1.28 10.20
C ARG A 9 -4.86 2.43 9.55
N ILE A 10 -4.20 3.57 9.32
CA ILE A 10 -4.77 4.70 8.58
C ILE A 10 -5.06 4.29 7.14
N ALA A 11 -4.12 3.65 6.45
CA ALA A 11 -4.31 3.18 5.07
C ALA A 11 -5.50 2.22 4.92
N ILE A 12 -5.68 1.30 5.88
CA ILE A 12 -6.83 0.37 5.92
C ILE A 12 -8.14 1.13 6.08
N ASN A 13 -8.20 2.12 6.98
CA ASN A 13 -9.40 2.94 7.17
C ASN A 13 -9.72 3.77 5.93
N VAL A 14 -8.71 4.40 5.32
CA VAL A 14 -8.86 5.15 4.06
C VAL A 14 -9.42 4.26 2.95
N ALA A 15 -8.97 3.01 2.86
CA ALA A 15 -9.49 2.05 1.88
C ALA A 15 -10.98 1.73 2.11
N LEU A 16 -11.39 1.53 3.36
CA LEU A 16 -12.79 1.27 3.73
C LEU A 16 -13.68 2.49 3.49
N GLU A 17 -13.22 3.67 3.87
CA GLU A 17 -13.90 4.94 3.63
C GLU A 17 -14.05 5.21 2.13
N ASN A 18 -13.01 4.95 1.33
CA ASN A 18 -13.07 5.10 -0.13
C ASN A 18 -14.15 4.20 -0.74
N ALA A 19 -14.19 2.93 -0.36
CA ALA A 19 -15.24 2.00 -0.80
C ALA A 19 -16.64 2.48 -0.38
N GLN A 20 -16.79 2.98 0.84
CA GLN A 20 -18.06 3.52 1.33
C GLN A 20 -18.50 4.77 0.56
N HIS A 21 -17.58 5.70 0.28
CA HIS A 21 -17.85 6.91 -0.50
C HIS A 21 -18.25 6.59 -1.94
N ARG A 22 -17.63 5.59 -2.55
CA ARG A 22 -18.01 5.05 -3.87
C ARG A 22 -19.29 4.21 -3.84
N ARG A 23 -19.90 4.02 -2.66
CA ARG A 23 -21.06 3.13 -2.42
C ARG A 23 -20.81 1.69 -2.88
N HIS A 24 -19.57 1.21 -2.76
CA HIS A 24 -19.22 -0.18 -3.01
C HIS A 24 -19.63 -1.05 -1.81
N GLU A 25 -20.31 -2.16 -2.08
CA GLU A 25 -20.72 -3.11 -1.04
C GLU A 25 -19.51 -3.76 -0.36
N PHE A 26 -18.43 -3.97 -1.12
CA PHE A 26 -17.20 -4.56 -0.62
C PHE A 26 -15.98 -3.67 -0.91
N ALA A 27 -15.12 -3.50 0.09
CA ALA A 27 -13.77 -2.99 -0.09
C ALA A 27 -12.86 -4.14 -0.55
N GLY A 28 -12.60 -4.21 -1.86
CA GLY A 28 -11.69 -5.18 -2.48
C GLY A 28 -10.20 -4.89 -2.28
N THR A 29 -9.34 -5.74 -2.85
CA THR A 29 -7.87 -5.59 -2.83
C THR A 29 -7.41 -4.30 -3.49
N GLU A 30 -8.17 -3.76 -4.42
CA GLU A 30 -7.86 -2.52 -5.14
C GLU A 30 -8.10 -1.30 -4.24
N HIS A 31 -9.10 -1.34 -3.35
CA HIS A 31 -9.26 -0.29 -2.32
C HIS A 31 -8.12 -0.34 -1.32
N LEU A 32 -7.74 -1.54 -0.87
CA LEU A 32 -6.59 -1.73 0.01
C LEU A 32 -5.32 -1.18 -0.64
N PHE A 33 -5.07 -1.53 -1.91
CA PHE A 33 -3.94 -1.04 -2.67
C PHE A 33 -3.95 0.48 -2.80
N LEU A 34 -5.10 1.08 -3.10
CA LEU A 34 -5.25 2.54 -3.16
C LEU A 34 -4.87 3.19 -1.82
N GLY A 35 -5.40 2.68 -0.71
CA GLY A 35 -5.07 3.16 0.64
C GLY A 35 -3.58 3.01 0.97
N LEU A 36 -2.98 1.87 0.61
CA LEU A 36 -1.54 1.61 0.79
C LEU A 36 -0.69 2.58 -0.04
N LEU A 37 -1.06 2.91 -1.29
CA LEU A 37 -0.28 3.85 -2.11
C LEU A 37 -0.29 5.29 -1.57
N HIS A 38 -1.26 5.66 -0.72
CA HIS A 38 -1.27 6.93 0.00
C HIS A 38 -0.41 6.92 1.27
N ASP A 39 -0.06 5.74 1.80
CA ASP A 39 0.91 5.61 2.88
C ASP A 39 2.33 5.90 2.37
N LYS A 40 3.03 6.82 3.06
CA LYS A 40 4.39 7.24 2.69
C LYS A 40 5.39 6.09 2.69
N VAL A 41 5.26 5.16 3.64
CA VAL A 41 6.19 4.02 3.77
C VAL A 41 6.05 3.10 2.56
N THR A 42 4.83 2.76 2.20
CA THR A 42 4.52 1.98 1.00
C THR A 42 4.91 2.71 -0.28
N ALA A 43 4.58 3.99 -0.41
CA ALA A 43 4.95 4.78 -1.58
C ALA A 43 6.47 4.86 -1.79
N LYS A 44 7.26 4.95 -0.70
CA LYS A 44 8.73 4.91 -0.75
C LYS A 44 9.21 3.54 -1.24
N ALA A 45 8.64 2.45 -0.74
CA ALA A 45 8.97 1.09 -1.19
C ALA A 45 8.70 0.89 -2.69
N VAL A 46 7.52 1.31 -3.17
CA VAL A 46 7.16 1.22 -4.60
C VAL A 46 8.12 2.04 -5.46
N LYS A 47 8.47 3.26 -5.06
CA LYS A 47 9.43 4.12 -5.79
C LYS A 47 10.84 3.51 -5.81
N ALA A 48 11.30 2.97 -4.69
CA ALA A 48 12.59 2.31 -4.58
C ALA A 48 12.68 1.07 -5.49
N CYS A 49 11.55 0.41 -5.75
CA CYS A 49 11.46 -0.70 -6.72
C CYS A 49 11.23 -0.22 -8.17
N GLY A 50 11.39 1.07 -8.48
CA GLY A 50 11.24 1.62 -9.83
C GLY A 50 9.80 1.97 -10.24
N GLY A 51 8.84 1.91 -9.32
CA GLY A 51 7.44 2.21 -9.58
C GLY A 51 7.09 3.69 -9.65
N ASN A 52 6.12 4.00 -10.50
CA ASN A 52 5.42 5.27 -10.53
C ASN A 52 4.10 5.17 -9.74
N VAL A 53 4.14 5.65 -8.49
CA VAL A 53 3.00 5.67 -7.56
C VAL A 53 1.80 6.43 -8.13
N ASN A 54 2.01 7.59 -8.77
CA ASN A 54 0.90 8.38 -9.34
C ASN A 54 0.17 7.63 -10.46
N LYS A 55 0.93 6.91 -11.29
CA LYS A 55 0.36 6.06 -12.34
C LYS A 55 -0.43 4.89 -11.74
N LEU A 56 0.07 4.26 -10.66
CA LEU A 56 -0.65 3.18 -9.98
C LEU A 56 -1.94 3.68 -9.33
N LEU A 57 -1.92 4.84 -8.68
CA LEU A 57 -3.10 5.48 -8.11
C LEU A 57 -4.17 5.71 -9.20
N ALA A 58 -3.80 6.39 -10.30
CA ALA A 58 -4.74 6.69 -11.38
C ALA A 58 -5.34 5.42 -12.02
N LEU A 59 -4.53 4.38 -12.24
CA LEU A 59 -5.01 3.11 -12.81
C LEU A 59 -5.93 2.36 -11.83
N THR A 60 -5.62 2.42 -10.54
CA THR A 60 -6.44 1.78 -9.49
C THR A 60 -7.78 2.48 -9.36
N GLU A 61 -7.80 3.82 -9.35
CA GLU A 61 -9.06 4.59 -9.35
C GLU A 61 -9.90 4.30 -10.59
N ALA A 62 -9.29 4.31 -11.78
CA ALA A 62 -10.00 4.00 -13.02
C ALA A 62 -10.62 2.59 -12.99
N PHE A 63 -9.88 1.60 -12.47
CA PHE A 63 -10.42 0.25 -12.31
C PHE A 63 -11.64 0.23 -11.38
N LEU A 64 -11.56 0.91 -10.24
CA LEU A 64 -12.66 1.00 -9.28
C LEU A 64 -13.89 1.66 -9.89
N ASP A 65 -13.71 2.73 -10.67
CA ASP A 65 -14.81 3.45 -11.33
C ASP A 65 -15.46 2.65 -12.47
N GLU A 66 -14.67 1.86 -13.20
CA GLU A 66 -15.15 1.15 -14.40
C GLU A 66 -15.74 -0.23 -14.08
N TYR A 67 -15.12 -0.98 -13.15
CA TYR A 67 -15.41 -2.40 -12.97
C TYR A 67 -16.11 -2.75 -11.65
N VAL A 68 -16.15 -1.84 -10.68
CA VAL A 68 -16.82 -2.10 -9.39
C VAL A 68 -18.19 -1.41 -9.37
N PRO A 69 -19.30 -2.16 -9.33
CA PRO A 69 -20.62 -1.56 -9.37
C PRO A 69 -20.98 -0.91 -8.02
N ALA A 70 -21.39 0.35 -8.09
CA ALA A 70 -21.96 1.05 -6.95
C ALA A 70 -23.38 0.56 -6.61
N VAL A 71 -23.67 0.48 -5.31
CA VAL A 71 -25.03 0.21 -4.82
C VAL A 71 -25.95 1.37 -5.23
N PRO A 72 -27.09 1.10 -5.92
CA PRO A 72 -27.99 2.13 -6.41
C PRO A 72 -28.47 3.09 -5.32
N GLU A 73 -28.78 4.32 -5.73
CA GLU A 73 -29.40 5.31 -4.86
C GLU A 73 -30.71 4.79 -4.23
N GLY A 74 -31.03 5.27 -3.03
CA GLY A 74 -32.19 4.80 -2.27
C GLY A 74 -32.00 3.50 -1.49
N ARG A 75 -30.93 2.72 -1.74
CA ARG A 75 -30.52 1.62 -0.86
C ARG A 75 -29.48 2.08 0.14
N ARG A 76 -29.53 1.53 1.36
CA ARG A 76 -28.44 1.70 2.33
C ARG A 76 -27.26 0.84 1.88
N VAL A 77 -26.07 1.44 1.87
CA VAL A 77 -24.80 0.70 1.67
C VAL A 77 -24.20 0.42 3.04
N SER A 78 -23.73 -0.81 3.23
CA SER A 78 -22.94 -1.22 4.39
C SER A 78 -21.68 -1.86 3.85
N THR A 79 -20.61 -1.09 3.74
CA THR A 79 -19.35 -1.56 3.16
C THR A 79 -18.65 -2.50 4.14
N ALA A 80 -18.22 -3.65 3.64
CA ALA A 80 -17.41 -4.61 4.37
C ALA A 80 -16.11 -4.93 3.61
N PRO A 81 -15.01 -5.28 4.30
CA PRO A 81 -13.82 -5.77 3.60
C PRO A 81 -14.13 -7.08 2.87
N SER A 82 -13.53 -7.28 1.69
CA SER A 82 -13.61 -8.56 0.97
C SER A 82 -12.70 -9.62 1.60
N LEU A 83 -12.87 -10.88 1.21
CA LEU A 83 -11.99 -11.96 1.65
C LEU A 83 -10.52 -11.68 1.27
N GLY A 84 -10.24 -11.29 0.02
CA GLY A 84 -8.87 -10.99 -0.42
C GLY A 84 -8.25 -9.81 0.34
N PHE A 85 -9.06 -8.81 0.72
CA PHE A 85 -8.62 -7.71 1.59
C PHE A 85 -8.15 -8.25 2.95
N GLN A 86 -8.96 -9.10 3.58
CA GLN A 86 -8.67 -9.70 4.88
C GLN A 86 -7.47 -10.65 4.82
N GLU A 87 -7.39 -11.49 3.78
CA GLU A 87 -6.29 -12.42 3.55
C GLU A 87 -4.96 -11.70 3.36
N ALA A 88 -4.92 -10.57 2.63
CA ALA A 88 -3.70 -9.78 2.48
C ALA A 88 -3.11 -9.38 3.84
N ILE A 89 -3.97 -8.87 4.73
CA ILE A 89 -3.57 -8.42 6.07
C ILE A 89 -3.17 -9.62 6.93
N GLN A 90 -3.96 -10.69 6.89
CA GLN A 90 -3.70 -11.89 7.68
C GLN A 90 -2.39 -12.57 7.27
N TYR A 91 -2.10 -12.67 5.96
CA TYR A 91 -0.86 -13.22 5.45
C TYR A 91 0.34 -12.34 5.79
N ALA A 92 0.19 -11.01 5.77
CA ALA A 92 1.25 -10.11 6.22
C ALA A 92 1.58 -10.33 7.70
N ALA A 93 0.56 -10.47 8.55
CA ALA A 93 0.73 -10.76 9.98
C ALA A 93 1.39 -12.12 10.23
N LEU A 94 0.93 -13.19 9.58
CA LEU A 94 1.52 -14.53 9.72
C LEU A 94 2.98 -14.58 9.26
N ASN A 95 3.32 -13.85 8.18
CA ASN A 95 4.70 -13.76 7.70
C ASN A 95 5.60 -12.98 8.67
N ALA A 96 5.08 -11.93 9.32
CA ALA A 96 5.81 -11.20 10.34
C ALA A 96 6.06 -12.06 11.58
N GLU A 97 5.03 -12.77 12.07
CA GLU A 97 5.15 -13.73 13.19
C GLU A 97 6.22 -14.79 12.92
N SER A 98 6.20 -15.39 11.73
CA SER A 98 7.17 -16.43 11.33
C SER A 98 8.59 -15.90 11.17
N SER A 99 8.74 -14.58 11.00
CA SER A 99 10.04 -13.91 10.83
C SER A 99 10.54 -13.24 12.12
N GLU A 100 9.92 -13.53 13.26
CA GLU A 100 10.21 -12.89 14.56
C GLU A 100 10.12 -11.34 14.51
N ARG A 101 9.30 -10.80 13.59
CA ARG A 101 9.03 -9.37 13.49
C ARG A 101 7.80 -9.04 14.33
N GLU A 102 7.91 -7.97 15.13
CA GLU A 102 6.82 -7.53 16.00
C GLU A 102 5.82 -6.58 15.30
N VAL A 103 6.18 -6.05 14.13
CA VAL A 103 5.43 -4.97 13.46
C VAL A 103 5.19 -5.26 11.98
N VAL A 104 3.96 -4.98 11.51
CA VAL A 104 3.54 -5.04 10.10
C VAL A 104 3.24 -3.63 9.60
N ALA A 105 4.02 -3.21 8.62
CA ALA A 105 3.82 -1.99 7.82
C ALA A 105 3.26 -2.29 6.42
N GLY A 106 2.83 -1.26 5.69
CA GLY A 106 2.23 -1.37 4.36
C GLY A 106 3.01 -2.19 3.31
N PRO A 107 4.35 -2.10 3.20
CA PRO A 107 5.12 -2.96 2.30
C PRO A 107 4.93 -4.47 2.53
N HIS A 108 4.71 -4.90 3.78
CA HIS A 108 4.43 -6.31 4.08
C HIS A 108 3.08 -6.75 3.51
N VAL A 109 2.09 -5.86 3.55
CA VAL A 109 0.76 -6.12 2.95
C VAL A 109 0.88 -6.18 1.43
N LEU A 110 1.63 -5.26 0.80
CA LEU A 110 1.92 -5.36 -0.65
C LEU A 110 2.56 -6.70 -1.01
N ILE A 111 3.57 -7.15 -0.26
CA ILE A 111 4.23 -8.45 -0.48
C ILE A 111 3.23 -9.60 -0.31
N ALA A 112 2.33 -9.51 0.67
CA ALA A 112 1.31 -10.52 0.91
C ALA A 112 0.28 -10.59 -0.22
N MET A 113 -0.07 -9.46 -0.84
CA MET A 113 -1.01 -9.42 -1.98
C MET A 113 -0.52 -10.25 -3.17
N TYR A 114 0.80 -10.41 -3.38
CA TYR A 114 1.34 -11.31 -4.42
C TYR A 114 0.96 -12.78 -4.24
N ASN A 115 0.48 -13.18 -3.06
CA ASN A 115 0.01 -14.55 -2.80
C ASN A 115 -1.48 -14.74 -3.08
N LEU A 116 -2.21 -13.66 -3.37
CA LEU A 116 -3.63 -13.73 -3.68
C LEU A 116 -3.83 -14.13 -5.14
N GLN A 117 -4.82 -14.99 -5.38
CA GLN A 117 -5.23 -15.35 -6.73
C GLN A 117 -5.94 -14.17 -7.40
N ASP A 118 -5.70 -13.98 -8.70
CA ASP A 118 -6.39 -13.00 -9.55
C ASP A 118 -6.42 -11.54 -9.01
N CYS A 119 -5.38 -11.13 -8.28
CA CYS A 119 -5.29 -9.78 -7.71
C CYS A 119 -4.90 -8.73 -8.75
N HIS A 120 -5.80 -7.78 -9.07
CA HIS A 120 -5.55 -6.75 -10.07
C HIS A 120 -4.46 -5.76 -9.64
N ALA A 121 -4.38 -5.42 -8.35
CA ALA A 121 -3.29 -4.60 -7.81
C ALA A 121 -1.90 -5.18 -8.10
N VAL A 122 -1.73 -6.51 -7.98
CA VAL A 122 -0.47 -7.19 -8.32
C VAL A 122 -0.20 -7.14 -9.83
N TYR A 123 -1.23 -7.26 -10.65
CA TYR A 123 -1.10 -7.07 -12.09
C TYR A 123 -0.58 -5.68 -12.44
N LEU A 124 -1.09 -4.62 -11.81
CA LEU A 124 -0.62 -3.25 -12.01
C LEU A 124 0.84 -3.04 -11.58
N LEU A 125 1.26 -3.65 -10.48
CA LEU A 125 2.67 -3.64 -10.04
C LEU A 125 3.58 -4.32 -11.07
N LYS A 126 3.20 -5.51 -11.53
CA LYS A 126 3.95 -6.26 -12.55
C LYS A 126 4.03 -5.54 -13.89
N GLN A 127 2.99 -4.80 -14.30
CA GLN A 127 3.05 -3.95 -15.49
C GLN A 127 4.11 -2.85 -15.40
N GLN A 128 4.50 -2.43 -14.19
CA GLN A 128 5.58 -1.49 -13.97
C GLN A 128 6.94 -2.17 -13.71
N GLY A 129 7.01 -3.50 -13.87
CA GLY A 129 8.22 -4.27 -13.65
C GLY A 129 8.57 -4.51 -12.18
N ILE A 130 7.66 -4.24 -11.25
CA ILE A 130 7.86 -4.55 -9.83
C ILE A 130 7.50 -6.02 -9.62
N GLU A 131 8.46 -6.81 -9.16
CA GLU A 131 8.27 -8.18 -8.74
C GLU A 131 8.22 -8.29 -7.22
N LYS A 132 7.69 -9.42 -6.72
CA LYS A 132 7.62 -9.69 -5.27
C LYS A 132 8.99 -9.61 -4.61
N LEU A 133 10.03 -10.08 -5.31
CA LEU A 133 11.39 -10.14 -4.79
C LEU A 133 11.97 -8.74 -4.54
N ASP A 134 11.64 -7.75 -5.38
CA ASP A 134 12.14 -6.38 -5.23
C ASP A 134 11.64 -5.77 -3.91
N LEU A 135 10.34 -5.94 -3.63
CA LEU A 135 9.75 -5.49 -2.37
C LEU A 135 10.31 -6.24 -1.16
N GLN A 136 10.55 -7.55 -1.29
CA GLN A 136 11.17 -8.34 -0.23
C GLN A 136 12.60 -7.88 0.06
N GLN A 137 13.39 -7.60 -0.98
CA GLN A 137 14.74 -7.07 -0.83
C GLN A 137 14.73 -5.69 -0.18
N TYR A 138 13.83 -4.80 -0.59
CA TYR A 138 13.67 -3.48 0.01
C TYR A 138 13.39 -3.58 1.52
N VAL A 139 12.42 -4.42 1.93
CA VAL A 139 12.08 -4.60 3.35
C VAL A 139 13.22 -5.23 4.14
N SER A 140 13.95 -6.19 3.57
CA SER A 140 15.07 -6.86 4.24
C SER A 140 16.28 -5.94 4.50
N HIS A 141 16.48 -4.91 3.69
CA HIS A 141 17.57 -3.92 3.88
C HIS A 141 17.16 -2.75 4.77
N GLY A 142 16.08 -2.89 5.54
CA GLY A 142 15.60 -1.84 6.44
C GLY A 142 14.93 -0.69 5.70
N GLY A 143 14.37 -0.94 4.52
CA GLY A 143 13.78 0.06 3.63
C GLY A 143 12.82 1.04 4.33
N GLY A 144 13.40 2.14 4.81
CA GLY A 144 12.70 3.20 5.55
C GLY A 144 13.18 3.52 6.97
N THR A 145 14.19 2.85 7.54
CA THR A 145 14.84 3.36 8.76
C THR A 145 15.88 4.43 8.38
N ASP A 146 15.52 5.69 8.59
CA ASP A 146 16.38 6.85 8.89
C ASP A 146 17.67 7.03 8.08
N ASP A 147 17.55 7.55 6.85
CA ASP A 147 18.64 8.25 6.13
C ASP A 147 18.03 9.20 5.06
N ASP A 148 17.16 10.13 5.49
CA ASP A 148 16.79 11.32 4.71
C ASP A 148 17.13 12.61 5.53
N ASP A 149 18.23 12.57 6.28
CA ASP A 149 18.86 13.73 6.94
C ASP A 149 20.31 13.91 6.43
N ASP A 150 20.53 14.08 5.12
CA ASP A 150 21.74 14.78 4.64
C ASP A 150 21.59 15.31 3.21
N GLU A 151 20.91 16.46 3.07
CA GLU A 151 21.33 17.48 2.11
C GLU A 151 21.65 18.74 2.93
N GLY A 152 22.73 18.65 3.72
CA GLY A 152 23.41 19.81 4.26
C GLY A 152 23.94 20.68 3.12
N ILE A 153 23.17 21.68 2.71
CA ILE A 153 23.69 22.77 1.88
C ILE A 153 24.70 23.55 2.72
N SER A 154 25.98 23.16 2.66
CA SER A 154 27.09 23.97 3.13
C SER A 154 27.34 25.09 2.14
N PHE A 155 26.71 26.25 2.36
CA PHE A 155 27.19 27.48 1.75
C PHE A 155 28.47 27.92 2.47
N SER A 156 29.59 27.50 1.92
CA SER A 156 30.89 28.14 2.16
C SER A 156 30.97 29.36 1.25
N VAL A 157 30.70 30.54 1.79
CA VAL A 157 31.22 31.82 1.27
C VAL A 157 31.68 32.55 2.53
N GLY A 158 32.96 32.50 2.88
CA GLY A 158 34.00 33.19 2.14
C GLY A 158 33.96 34.64 2.59
N GLY A 159 34.58 34.93 3.74
CA GLY A 159 34.80 36.30 4.16
C GLY A 159 35.88 36.92 3.29
N ASP A 160 35.68 38.17 2.91
CA ASP A 160 36.73 39.11 2.53
C ASP A 160 36.22 40.52 2.89
N ASP A 161 36.97 41.14 3.80
CA ASP A 161 37.13 42.58 4.15
C ASP A 161 35.90 43.51 4.34
#